data_AF-A0A2D7DW04-F1
#
_entry.id   AF-A0A2D7DW04-F1
#
_cell.length_a   1.000
_cell.length_b   1.000
_cell.length_c   1.000
_cell.angle_alpha   90.00
_cell.angle_beta   90.00
_cell.angle_gamma   90.00
#
_symmetry.space_group_name_H-M   'P 1'
#
loop_
_entity.id
_entity.type
_entity.pdbx_description
1 polymer ?
#
loop_
_entity_poly.entity_id
_entity_poly.type
_entity_poly.pdbx_seq_one_letter_code
_entity_poly.pdbx_strand_id
1 'polypeptide(L)'
;MFDKKKKFFGYRGKGDFNLNEPQKEISRISLKPQKDFVFSGLQLVKPKLLKKKKEKKFSMRDIFFSNIKNKVYGINDKNEWYHISEPDDLKNINNLQI
;
A
#
# COMPACT_ATOMS: atom_id res chain seq x y z
N MET A 1 2.71 -3.72 -2.92
CA MET A 1 3.11 -2.76 -3.96
C MET A 1 2.61 -1.39 -3.52
N PHE A 2 3.31 -0.34 -3.92
CA PHE A 2 3.00 1.03 -3.55
C PHE A 2 3.21 1.94 -4.74
N ASP A 3 2.33 2.92 -4.94
CA ASP A 3 2.58 4.02 -5.87
C ASP A 3 2.41 5.35 -5.14
N LYS A 4 2.93 6.42 -5.73
CA LYS A 4 2.78 7.79 -5.28
C LYS A 4 1.30 8.14 -5.22
N LYS A 5 0.90 8.80 -4.13
CA LYS A 5 -0.49 9.22 -3.89
C LYS A 5 -1.16 9.90 -5.09
N LYS A 6 -0.41 10.73 -5.81
CA LYS A 6 -0.91 11.49 -6.98
C LYS A 6 -1.36 10.63 -8.16
N LYS A 7 -0.97 9.36 -8.20
CA LYS A 7 -1.32 8.39 -9.25
C LYS A 7 -2.37 7.37 -8.80
N PHE A 8 -2.88 7.52 -7.58
CA PHE A 8 -3.89 6.65 -7.00
C PHE A 8 -5.25 7.33 -7.08
N PHE A 9 -5.98 7.08 -8.17
CA PHE A 9 -7.30 7.66 -8.42
C PHE A 9 -8.32 7.19 -7.39
N GLY A 10 -9.21 8.07 -6.95
CA GLY A 10 -10.22 7.77 -5.91
C GLY A 10 -9.67 7.67 -4.48
N TYR A 11 -8.35 7.72 -4.26
CA TYR A 11 -7.78 7.69 -2.91
C TYR A 11 -7.84 9.07 -2.25
N ARG A 12 -8.59 9.18 -1.14
CA ARG A 12 -8.80 10.43 -0.39
C ARG A 12 -7.90 10.58 0.86
N GLY A 13 -6.98 9.65 1.08
CA GLY A 13 -6.13 9.61 2.28
C GLY A 13 -4.87 10.49 2.24
N LYS A 14 -4.08 10.45 3.32
CA LYS A 14 -2.80 11.17 3.44
C LYS A 14 -1.59 10.35 2.99
N GLY A 15 -1.80 9.14 2.47
CA GLY A 15 -0.74 8.17 2.21
C GLY A 15 -0.53 7.21 3.39
N ASP A 16 0.11 6.08 3.12
CA ASP A 16 0.28 4.98 4.06
C ASP A 16 1.73 4.84 4.54
N PHE A 17 2.69 4.97 3.63
CA PHE A 17 4.11 4.69 3.87
C PHE A 17 5.05 5.64 3.09
N ASN A 18 6.34 5.52 3.37
CA ASN A 18 7.42 6.04 2.54
C ASN A 18 8.37 4.92 2.13
N LEU A 19 9.05 5.10 1.01
CA LEU A 19 10.20 4.31 0.63
C LEU A 19 11.48 5.03 1.09
N ASN A 20 12.44 4.30 1.66
CA ASN A 20 13.71 4.89 2.05
C ASN A 20 14.52 5.36 0.83
N GLU A 21 14.39 4.63 -0.28
CA GLU A 21 15.05 4.90 -1.57
C GLU A 21 13.97 4.91 -2.67
N PRO A 22 13.17 5.98 -2.77
CA PRO A 22 11.99 6.04 -3.65
C PRO A 22 12.31 5.97 -5.15
N GLN A 23 13.57 6.16 -5.54
CA GLN A 23 14.06 6.01 -6.91
C GLN A 23 14.29 4.56 -7.32
N LYS A 24 14.42 3.63 -6.35
CA LYS A 24 14.59 2.20 -6.62
C LYS A 24 13.23 1.54 -6.84
N GLU A 25 13.22 0.46 -7.61
CA GLU A 25 12.04 -0.37 -7.80
C GLU A 25 11.63 -1.07 -6.50
N ILE A 26 12.60 -1.52 -5.70
CA ILE A 26 12.35 -2.15 -4.39
C ILE A 26 13.14 -1.38 -3.33
N SER A 27 12.47 -1.02 -2.23
CA SER A 27 13.09 -0.32 -1.11
C SER A 27 12.47 -0.71 0.21
N ARG A 28 13.20 -0.53 1.32
CA ARG A 28 12.61 -0.66 2.66
C ARG A 28 11.54 0.41 2.86
N ILE A 29 10.46 0.05 3.54
CA ILE A 29 9.44 1.03 3.92
C ILE A 29 9.80 1.74 5.23
N SER A 30 9.33 2.97 5.39
CA SER A 30 9.41 3.71 6.65
C SER A 30 8.13 4.49 6.94
N LEU A 31 7.95 4.82 8.22
CA LEU A 31 6.87 5.68 8.71
C LEU A 31 7.48 7.05 9.02
N LYS A 32 7.15 8.05 8.21
CA LYS A 32 7.45 9.46 8.47
C LYS A 32 6.13 10.23 8.62
N PRO A 33 6.13 11.43 9.22
CA PRO A 33 4.91 12.22 9.40
C PRO A 33 4.18 12.50 8.07
N GLN A 34 4.92 12.85 7.03
CA GLN A 34 4.43 12.94 5.65
C GLN A 34 4.65 11.59 4.95
N LYS A 35 3.63 11.12 4.24
CA LYS A 35 3.62 9.81 3.55
C LYS A 35 3.31 10.01 2.09
N ASP A 36 4.26 9.65 1.23
CA ASP A 36 4.13 9.91 -0.20
C ASP A 36 3.52 8.73 -0.98
N PHE A 37 3.46 7.56 -0.36
CA PHE A 37 3.07 6.31 -1.02
C PHE A 37 1.80 5.70 -0.43
N VAL A 38 0.95 5.16 -1.31
CA VAL A 38 -0.31 4.49 -0.98
C VAL A 38 -0.14 2.99 -1.21
N PHE A 39 -0.66 2.16 -0.30
CA PHE A 39 -0.65 0.71 -0.45
C PHE A 39 -1.76 0.26 -1.41
N SER A 40 -1.38 -0.47 -2.47
CA SER A 40 -2.35 -0.91 -3.48
C SER A 40 -3.17 -2.14 -3.10
N GLY A 41 -2.94 -2.73 -1.93
CA GLY A 41 -3.57 -4.00 -1.53
C GLY A 41 -2.82 -5.24 -2.03
N LEU A 42 -2.04 -5.13 -3.12
CA LEU A 42 -1.20 -6.23 -3.60
C LEU A 42 0.02 -6.45 -2.70
N GLN A 43 0.24 -7.70 -2.30
CA GLN A 43 1.34 -8.06 -1.41
C GLN A 43 1.84 -9.50 -1.65
N LEU A 44 3.14 -9.68 -1.43
CA LEU A 44 3.77 -10.99 -1.30
C LEU A 44 4.12 -11.19 0.18
N VAL A 45 3.58 -12.25 0.78
CA VAL A 45 3.73 -12.50 2.22
C VAL A 45 4.38 -13.85 2.45
N LYS A 46 5.45 -13.87 3.25
CA LYS A 46 6.05 -15.13 3.71
C LYS A 46 5.08 -15.84 4.68
N PRO A 47 4.55 -17.04 4.38
CA PRO A 47 3.47 -17.65 5.18
C PRO A 47 3.83 -17.89 6.65
N LYS A 48 5.12 -18.08 6.96
CA LYS A 48 5.62 -18.20 8.35
C LYS A 48 5.34 -16.96 9.22
N LEU A 49 5.13 -15.78 8.63
CA LEU A 49 4.72 -14.58 9.36
C LEU A 49 3.26 -14.66 9.82
N LEU A 50 2.40 -15.33 9.03
CA LEU A 50 0.99 -15.51 9.33
C LEU A 50 0.78 -16.60 10.38
N LYS A 51 1.53 -17.71 10.30
CA LYS A 51 1.46 -18.84 11.26
C LYS A 51 1.72 -18.46 12.73
N LYS A 52 2.30 -17.29 12.98
CA LYS A 52 2.50 -16.76 14.34
C LYS A 52 1.22 -16.21 14.97
N LYS A 53 0.20 -15.90 14.17
CA LYS A 53 -1.10 -15.44 14.66
C LYS A 53 -1.94 -16.67 15.03
N LYS A 54 -2.37 -16.72 16.29
CA LYS A 54 -3.20 -17.80 16.84
C LYS A 54 -4.70 -17.48 16.78
N GLU A 55 -5.04 -16.22 16.50
CA GLU A 55 -6.41 -15.75 16.42
C GLU A 55 -7.08 -16.17 15.09
N LYS A 56 -8.37 -16.49 15.14
CA LYS A 56 -9.16 -16.88 13.96
C LYS A 56 -9.33 -15.73 12.96
N LYS A 57 -9.40 -14.48 13.45
CA LYS A 57 -9.43 -13.26 12.65
C LYS A 57 -8.31 -12.37 13.14
N PHE A 58 -7.51 -11.84 12.24
CA PHE A 58 -6.39 -10.96 12.59
C PHE A 58 -6.20 -9.88 11.52
N SER A 59 -5.57 -8.78 11.91
CA SER A 59 -5.25 -7.69 11.00
C SER A 59 -3.90 -7.89 10.35
N MET A 60 -3.85 -7.78 9.01
CA MET A 60 -2.58 -7.72 8.28
C MET A 60 -1.74 -6.50 8.67
N ARG A 61 -2.39 -5.42 9.11
CA ARG A 61 -1.72 -4.23 9.63
C ARG A 61 -0.79 -4.58 10.79
N ASP A 62 -1.26 -5.38 11.74
CA ASP A 62 -0.44 -5.75 12.91
C ASP A 62 0.80 -6.53 12.50
N ILE A 63 0.68 -7.37 11.47
CA ILE A 63 1.81 -8.14 10.93
C ILE A 63 2.81 -7.20 10.26
N PHE A 64 2.35 -6.23 9.46
CA PHE A 64 3.23 -5.22 8.86
C PHE A 64 3.96 -4.40 9.93
N PHE A 65 3.23 -3.77 10.85
CA PHE A 65 3.80 -2.84 11.81
C PHE A 65 4.74 -3.52 12.81
N SER A 66 4.46 -4.76 13.22
CA SER A 66 5.38 -5.54 14.07
C SER A 66 6.68 -5.94 13.36
N ASN A 67 6.74 -5.88 12.02
CA ASN A 67 7.90 -6.28 11.23
C ASN A 67 8.55 -5.12 10.45
N ILE A 68 8.00 -3.91 10.56
CA ILE A 68 8.28 -2.79 9.65
C ILE A 68 9.75 -2.36 9.66
N LYS A 69 10.42 -2.41 10.82
CA LYS A 69 11.81 -1.98 10.96
C LYS A 69 12.78 -2.83 10.13
N ASN A 70 12.53 -4.14 10.03
CA ASN A 70 13.57 -5.08 9.60
C ASN A 70 13.19 -5.95 8.40
N LYS A 71 11.91 -6.17 8.11
CA LYS A 71 11.48 -7.24 7.19
C LYS A 71 10.48 -6.82 6.12
N VAL A 72 10.06 -5.56 6.09
CA VAL A 72 9.06 -5.09 5.13
C VAL A 72 9.72 -4.21 4.08
N TYR A 73 9.46 -4.57 2.83
CA TYR A 73 9.90 -3.86 1.64
C TYR A 73 8.68 -3.44 0.84
N GLY A 74 8.85 -2.35 0.10
CA GLY A 74 7.91 -1.86 -0.87
C GLY A 74 8.46 -1.93 -2.27
N ILE A 75 7.57 -2.28 -3.19
CA ILE A 75 7.79 -2.18 -4.63
C ILE A 75 7.17 -0.85 -5.06
N ASN A 76 7.97 0.01 -5.66
CA ASN A 76 7.54 1.26 -6.31
C ASN A 76 6.90 0.91 -7.65
N ASP A 77 5.60 0.70 -7.61
CA ASP A 77 4.79 0.46 -8.80
C ASP A 77 4.62 1.76 -9.59
N LYS A 78 4.67 1.66 -10.91
CA LYS A 78 4.55 2.80 -11.82
C LYS A 78 3.22 2.81 -12.58
N ASN A 79 2.44 1.75 -12.45
CA ASN A 79 1.11 1.61 -13.05
C ASN A 79 0.08 2.50 -12.34
N GLU A 80 -0.99 2.81 -13.05
CA GLU A 80 -2.12 3.53 -12.47
C GLU A 80 -2.94 2.64 -11.54
N TRP A 81 -3.44 3.24 -10.46
CA TRP A 81 -4.24 2.54 -9.47
C TRP A 81 -5.58 3.23 -9.24
N TYR A 82 -6.63 2.43 -9.17
CA TYR A 82 -8.01 2.89 -9.00
C TYR A 82 -8.57 2.39 -7.67
N HIS A 83 -8.72 3.30 -6.70
CA HIS A 83 -9.34 3.02 -5.41
C HIS A 83 -10.86 3.20 -5.51
N ILE A 84 -11.58 2.12 -5.78
CA ILE A 84 -13.04 2.15 -5.88
C ILE A 84 -13.63 1.73 -4.53
N SER A 85 -14.06 2.69 -3.72
CA SER A 85 -14.63 2.44 -2.39
C SER A 85 -16.10 2.78 -2.28
N GLU A 86 -16.55 3.79 -3.04
CA GLU A 86 -17.93 4.26 -3.09
C GLU A 86 -18.50 4.05 -4.50
N PRO A 87 -19.83 3.89 -4.66
CA PRO A 87 -20.46 3.78 -5.97
C PRO A 87 -20.13 4.94 -6.93
N ASP A 88 -19.92 6.14 -6.40
CA ASP A 88 -19.55 7.31 -7.21
C ASP A 88 -18.12 7.24 -7.73
N ASP A 89 -17.20 6.53 -7.05
CA ASP A 89 -15.84 6.31 -7.57
C ASP A 89 -15.89 5.54 -8.90
N LEU A 90 -16.77 4.55 -9.02
CA LEU A 90 -16.96 3.78 -10.26
C LEU A 90 -17.52 4.64 -11.39
N LYS A 91 -18.51 5.50 -11.11
CA LYS A 91 -19.04 6.45 -12.10
C LYS A 91 -17.97 7.40 -12.60
N ASN A 92 -17.17 7.95 -11.67
CA ASN A 92 -16.09 8.87 -12.00
C ASN A 92 -15.06 8.21 -12.91
N ILE A 93 -14.70 6.95 -12.64
CA ILE A 93 -13.74 6.19 -13.46
C ILE A 93 -14.30 5.87 -14.84
N ASN A 94 -15.57 5.46 -14.95
CA ASN A 94 -16.19 5.21 -16.24
C ASN A 94 -16.26 6.46 -17.15
N ASN A 95 -16.22 7.66 -16.55
CA ASN A 95 -16.17 8.92 -17.26
C ASN A 95 -14.73 9.38 -17.58
N LEU A 96 -13.70 8.75 -17.00
CA LEU A 96 -12.33 8.95 -17.43
C LEU A 96 -12.20 8.33 -18.82
N GLN A 97 -11.96 9.15 -19.84
CA GLN A 97 -11.52 8.67 -21.15
C GLN A 97 -10.05 8.25 -21.01
N ILE A 98 -9.83 6.98 -20.68
CA ILE A 98 -8.50 6.35 -20.58
C ILE A 98 -8.18 5.64 -21.89
#